data_AF-A0AA94ENZ5-F1
#
_entry.id   AF-A0AA94ENZ5-F1
#
_cell.length_a   1.000
_cell.length_b   1.000
_cell.length_c   1.000
_cell.angle_alpha   90.00
_cell.angle_beta   90.00
_cell.angle_gamma   90.00
#
_symmetry.space_group_name_H-M   'P 1'
#
loop_
_entity.id
_entity.type
_entity.pdbx_description
1 polymer ?
#
loop_
_entity_poly.entity_id
_entity_poly.type
_entity_poly.pdbx_seq_one_letter_code
_entity_poly.pdbx_strand_id
1 'polypeptide(L)'
;MDHTLFEHYSPAIRRLGAAGANSPELVIENTGRDILRYIPFEHVNADAKLVIVGITPGPNQLRLAYGEVQRLMAVGIPTATLLHEVKKFGAFGGSAMRPNLLRYLRHFKFDKILRIPNVESLWEENADLFHGTSVIPYAAFTTTPEGGESMFAGSFAYLMASPLFRECFMDCFVSTLREINPDALYIGLGDCPEDALQWCVDNGYLHARQFLGSFCHPSTSGGSAPSVYIRDKTLSDLKPADPVRHRVAKLDRAYARMAGATALLLCGAAPMSEPPRAVPLPDSTQAALAPPPPAKPARKTVAVPCDEFTNKVIKQIEQSGYVLVRESKYLAEFCAAGQTVYLLKARTRINNICLMVHPNIIRGHLVDLLAEIAVSTGHRHHSSMSKFPSKLHNGKQPITYGWLVSIGGLADVNAVVEGLLEIKPATS
;
A
#
# COMPACT_ATOMS: atom_id res chain seq x y z
N MET A 1 9.47 -8.73 -2.84
CA MET A 1 8.85 -9.19 -4.10
C MET A 1 9.08 -8.17 -5.23
N ASP A 2 9.46 -8.66 -6.42
CA ASP A 2 9.47 -7.88 -7.66
C ASP A 2 8.03 -7.80 -8.21
N HIS A 3 7.62 -6.63 -8.74
CA HIS A 3 6.30 -6.43 -9.35
C HIS A 3 6.37 -6.47 -10.89
N THR A 4 7.56 -6.64 -11.47
CA THR A 4 7.80 -6.89 -12.90
C THR A 4 8.21 -8.35 -13.14
N LEU A 5 7.23 -9.24 -13.14
CA LEU A 5 7.40 -10.69 -13.28
C LEU A 5 6.93 -11.23 -14.64
N PHE A 6 6.40 -10.39 -15.52
CA PHE A 6 5.82 -10.82 -16.79
C PHE A 6 6.80 -11.62 -17.65
N GLU A 7 8.02 -11.14 -17.86
CA GLU A 7 9.00 -11.85 -18.68
C GLU A 7 9.36 -13.23 -18.13
N HIS A 8 9.30 -13.41 -16.81
CA HIS A 8 9.53 -14.69 -16.16
C HIS A 8 8.40 -15.70 -16.42
N TYR A 9 7.14 -15.28 -16.28
CA TYR A 9 5.99 -16.18 -16.39
C TYR A 9 5.36 -16.25 -17.78
N SER A 10 5.64 -15.29 -18.66
CA SER A 10 5.04 -15.24 -20.00
C SER A 10 5.29 -16.48 -20.85
N PRO A 11 6.44 -17.20 -20.78
CA PRO A 11 6.61 -18.45 -21.51
C PRO A 11 5.64 -19.55 -21.06
N ALA A 12 5.37 -19.67 -19.76
CA ALA A 12 4.42 -20.62 -19.22
C ALA A 12 2.98 -20.24 -19.62
N ILE A 13 2.62 -18.96 -19.55
CA ILE A 13 1.30 -18.48 -19.98
C ILE A 13 1.09 -18.71 -21.48
N ARG A 14 2.10 -18.45 -22.31
CA ARG A 14 2.04 -18.70 -23.76
C ARG A 14 1.73 -20.16 -24.07
N ARG A 15 2.35 -21.09 -23.33
CA ARG A 15 2.15 -22.53 -23.53
C ARG A 15 0.82 -23.03 -22.98
N LEU A 16 0.44 -22.61 -21.77
CA LEU A 16 -0.69 -23.18 -21.03
C LEU A 16 -2.01 -22.42 -21.23
N GLY A 17 -1.94 -21.12 -21.54
CA GLY A 17 -3.10 -20.24 -21.66
C GLY A 17 -4.02 -20.32 -20.44
N ALA A 18 -5.32 -20.27 -20.69
CA ALA A 18 -6.37 -20.37 -19.67
C ALA A 18 -6.27 -21.64 -18.80
N ALA A 19 -5.78 -22.77 -19.34
CA ALA A 19 -5.63 -24.02 -18.60
C ALA A 19 -4.52 -23.95 -17.53
N GLY A 20 -3.62 -22.96 -17.64
CA GLY A 20 -2.54 -22.73 -16.69
C GLY A 20 -2.98 -22.14 -15.34
N ALA A 21 -4.26 -21.79 -15.14
CA ALA A 21 -4.74 -21.13 -13.93
C ALA A 21 -4.36 -21.84 -12.61
N ASN A 22 -4.26 -23.17 -12.63
CA ASN A 22 -3.88 -23.99 -11.47
C ASN A 22 -2.47 -24.59 -11.58
N SER A 23 -1.68 -24.17 -12.59
CA SER A 23 -0.35 -24.74 -12.81
C SER A 23 0.62 -24.32 -11.70
N PRO A 24 1.44 -25.25 -11.16
CA PRO A 24 2.49 -24.91 -10.21
C PRO A 24 3.57 -24.01 -10.82
N GLU A 25 3.74 -24.00 -12.15
CA GLU A 25 4.70 -23.13 -12.85
C GLU A 25 4.37 -21.64 -12.76
N LEU A 26 3.13 -21.31 -12.36
CA LEU A 26 2.63 -19.95 -12.24
C LEU A 26 2.47 -19.53 -10.77
N VAL A 27 3.01 -20.33 -9.84
CA VAL A 27 3.12 -19.98 -8.42
C VAL A 27 4.33 -19.06 -8.25
N ILE A 28 4.12 -17.91 -7.63
CA ILE A 28 5.17 -16.99 -7.20
C ILE A 28 5.84 -17.54 -5.96
N GLU A 29 5.04 -17.87 -4.96
CA GLU A 29 5.52 -18.36 -3.68
C GLU A 29 4.44 -19.20 -3.01
N ASN A 30 4.86 -20.24 -2.29
CA ASN A 30 3.98 -21.10 -1.49
C ASN A 30 4.64 -21.40 -0.15
N THR A 31 4.04 -20.88 0.92
CA THR A 31 4.52 -21.06 2.31
C THR A 31 3.89 -22.28 3.01
N GLY A 32 3.22 -23.14 2.25
CA GLY A 32 2.36 -24.22 2.74
C GLY A 32 0.98 -23.74 3.17
N ARG A 33 0.88 -22.59 3.85
CA ARG A 33 -0.39 -22.00 4.28
C ARG A 33 -0.94 -20.99 3.29
N ASP A 34 -0.09 -20.06 2.86
CA ASP A 34 -0.44 -18.94 1.99
C ASP A 34 0.30 -19.10 0.65
N ILE A 35 -0.42 -18.87 -0.45
CA ILE A 35 0.03 -19.11 -1.81
C ILE A 35 -0.25 -17.87 -2.65
N LEU A 36 0.74 -17.42 -3.43
CA LEU A 36 0.55 -16.40 -4.46
C LEU A 36 0.76 -17.01 -5.83
N ARG A 37 -0.22 -16.84 -6.71
CA ARG A 37 -0.10 -17.13 -8.14
C ARG A 37 0.02 -15.84 -8.93
N TYR A 38 0.90 -15.89 -9.92
CA TYR A 38 1.11 -14.78 -10.82
C TYR A 38 -0.17 -14.42 -11.57
N ILE A 39 -0.36 -13.13 -11.84
CA ILE A 39 -1.38 -12.65 -12.77
C ILE A 39 -0.80 -11.41 -13.45
N PRO A 40 -0.91 -11.29 -14.79
CA PRO A 40 -0.26 -10.23 -15.57
C PRO A 40 -1.01 -8.89 -15.48
N PHE A 41 -1.16 -8.36 -14.27
CA PHE A 41 -1.83 -7.08 -13.96
C PHE A 41 -0.84 -5.99 -13.54
N GLU A 42 0.41 -6.09 -14.00
CA GLU A 42 1.51 -5.19 -13.63
C GLU A 42 1.31 -3.75 -14.10
N HIS A 43 0.50 -3.54 -15.15
CA HIS A 43 0.20 -2.19 -15.63
C HIS A 43 -0.49 -1.35 -14.54
N VAL A 44 0.11 -0.20 -14.23
CA VAL A 44 -0.44 0.86 -13.38
C VAL A 44 -0.92 2.00 -14.27
N ASN A 45 -2.17 2.42 -14.07
CA ASN A 45 -2.73 3.55 -14.80
C ASN A 45 -2.44 4.84 -14.03
N ALA A 46 -1.43 5.59 -14.49
CA ALA A 46 -0.98 6.83 -13.84
C ALA A 46 -2.03 7.95 -13.89
N ASP A 47 -2.90 7.96 -14.91
CA ASP A 47 -3.87 9.03 -15.13
C ASP A 47 -5.20 8.82 -14.39
N ALA A 48 -5.34 7.68 -13.68
CA ALA A 48 -6.57 7.30 -13.03
C ALA A 48 -7.02 8.33 -11.99
N LYS A 49 -8.27 8.78 -12.09
CA LYS A 49 -8.93 9.66 -11.10
C LYS A 49 -9.76 8.87 -10.10
N LEU A 50 -10.18 7.66 -10.46
CA LEU A 50 -10.91 6.74 -9.60
C LEU A 50 -10.15 5.41 -9.51
N VAL A 51 -9.84 5.00 -8.29
CA VAL A 51 -9.23 3.72 -7.98
C VAL A 51 -10.19 2.88 -7.15
N ILE A 52 -10.54 1.70 -7.65
CA ILE A 52 -11.33 0.73 -6.91
C ILE A 52 -10.44 -0.44 -6.51
N VAL A 53 -10.47 -0.79 -5.22
CA VAL A 53 -9.58 -1.79 -4.62
C VAL A 53 -10.39 -2.98 -4.12
N GLY A 54 -10.13 -4.15 -4.72
CA GLY A 54 -10.62 -5.45 -4.28
C GLY A 54 -9.65 -6.14 -3.31
N ILE A 55 -9.95 -7.38 -2.90
CA ILE A 55 -9.07 -8.16 -2.01
C ILE A 55 -7.90 -8.76 -2.82
N THR A 56 -8.24 -9.57 -3.81
CA THR A 56 -7.33 -10.29 -4.70
C THR A 56 -8.05 -10.60 -6.01
N PRO A 57 -7.35 -10.68 -7.16
CA PRO A 57 -7.94 -11.17 -8.40
C PRO A 57 -8.54 -12.58 -8.26
N GLY A 58 -9.75 -12.77 -8.77
CA GLY A 58 -10.48 -14.04 -8.71
C GLY A 58 -10.04 -15.07 -9.76
N PRO A 59 -10.50 -16.34 -9.67
CA PRO A 59 -10.02 -17.42 -10.54
C PRO A 59 -10.43 -17.19 -12.00
N ASN A 60 -11.61 -16.59 -12.22
CA ASN A 60 -12.06 -16.24 -13.55
C ASN A 60 -11.22 -15.12 -14.17
N GLN A 61 -10.82 -14.11 -13.38
CA GLN A 61 -9.92 -13.05 -13.85
C GLN A 61 -8.55 -13.64 -14.24
N LEU A 62 -8.02 -14.56 -13.43
CA LEU A 62 -6.77 -15.27 -13.72
C LEU A 62 -6.83 -16.04 -15.05
N ARG A 63 -7.88 -16.86 -15.23
CA ARG A 63 -8.09 -17.65 -16.45
C ARG A 63 -8.24 -16.77 -17.70
N LEU A 64 -9.02 -15.69 -17.59
CA LEU A 64 -9.24 -14.74 -18.69
C LEU A 64 -7.95 -13.98 -19.03
N ALA A 65 -7.21 -13.52 -18.02
CA ALA A 65 -5.93 -12.83 -18.21
C ALA A 65 -4.93 -13.72 -18.95
N TYR A 66 -4.80 -15.00 -18.58
CA TYR A 66 -3.90 -15.93 -19.27
C TYR A 66 -4.32 -16.23 -20.70
N GLY A 67 -5.62 -16.43 -20.94
CA GLY A 67 -6.14 -16.61 -22.29
C GLY A 67 -5.85 -15.40 -23.18
N GLU A 68 -6.01 -14.19 -22.63
CA GLU A 68 -5.77 -12.97 -23.39
C GLU A 68 -4.28 -12.71 -23.63
N VAL A 69 -3.40 -12.93 -22.65
CA VAL A 69 -1.95 -12.89 -22.88
C VAL A 69 -1.56 -13.85 -24.01
N GLN A 70 -2.04 -15.10 -23.97
CA GLN A 70 -1.74 -16.09 -25.01
C GLN A 70 -2.20 -15.60 -26.39
N ARG A 71 -3.42 -15.04 -26.48
CA ARG A 71 -3.96 -14.49 -27.72
C ARG A 71 -3.15 -13.30 -28.25
N LEU A 72 -2.84 -12.33 -27.40
CA LEU A 72 -2.11 -11.11 -27.76
C LEU A 72 -0.65 -11.40 -28.14
N MET A 73 -0.01 -12.35 -27.46
CA MET A 73 1.33 -12.81 -27.83
C MET A 73 1.35 -13.49 -29.21
N ALA A 74 0.33 -14.28 -29.55
CA ALA A 74 0.28 -14.99 -30.83
C ALA A 74 0.21 -14.04 -32.05
N VAL A 75 -0.32 -12.84 -31.86
CA VAL A 75 -0.39 -11.79 -32.90
C VAL A 75 0.71 -10.73 -32.76
N GLY A 76 1.69 -10.94 -31.88
CA GLY A 76 2.89 -10.09 -31.77
C GLY A 76 2.68 -8.72 -31.13
N ILE A 77 1.69 -8.56 -30.23
CA ILE A 77 1.49 -7.30 -29.51
C ILE A 77 2.66 -7.03 -28.54
N PRO A 78 3.21 -5.80 -28.49
CA PRO A 78 4.25 -5.45 -27.53
C PRO A 78 3.82 -5.61 -26.07
N THR A 79 4.74 -6.01 -25.19
CA THR A 79 4.48 -6.29 -23.77
C THR A 79 3.71 -5.19 -23.05
N ALA A 80 4.09 -3.92 -23.23
CA ALA A 80 3.42 -2.80 -22.57
C ALA A 80 1.94 -2.68 -22.96
N THR A 81 1.64 -2.73 -24.26
CA THR A 81 0.27 -2.71 -24.78
C THR A 81 -0.51 -3.95 -24.35
N LEU A 82 0.14 -5.11 -24.33
CA LEU A 82 -0.46 -6.36 -23.87
C LEU A 82 -0.87 -6.28 -22.40
N LEU A 83 0.02 -5.82 -21.52
CA LEU A 83 -0.25 -5.68 -20.09
C LEU A 83 -1.36 -4.65 -19.84
N HIS A 84 -1.39 -3.56 -20.61
CA HIS A 84 -2.49 -2.58 -20.56
C HIS A 84 -3.83 -3.22 -20.93
N GLU A 85 -3.90 -3.96 -22.04
CA GLU A 85 -5.12 -4.64 -22.49
C GLU A 85 -5.60 -5.69 -21.48
N VAL A 86 -4.69 -6.48 -20.93
CA VAL A 86 -5.01 -7.53 -19.94
C VAL A 86 -5.47 -6.93 -18.61
N LYS A 87 -4.98 -5.74 -18.24
CA LYS A 87 -5.43 -5.04 -17.02
C LYS A 87 -6.93 -4.76 -17.01
N LYS A 88 -7.60 -4.69 -18.17
CA LYS A 88 -9.06 -4.53 -18.28
C LYS A 88 -9.84 -5.62 -17.54
N PHE A 89 -9.29 -6.83 -17.37
CA PHE A 89 -9.93 -7.87 -16.55
C PHE A 89 -9.87 -7.58 -15.04
N GLY A 90 -8.85 -6.83 -14.59
CA GLY A 90 -8.72 -6.33 -13.22
C GLY A 90 -9.67 -5.18 -12.89
N ALA A 91 -10.28 -4.55 -13.90
CA ALA A 91 -11.17 -3.40 -13.77
C ALA A 91 -12.59 -3.76 -13.27
N PHE A 92 -12.83 -4.91 -12.65
CA PHE A 92 -14.16 -5.32 -12.16
C PHE A 92 -15.31 -5.29 -13.20
N GLY A 93 -14.98 -5.35 -14.49
CA GLY A 93 -15.93 -5.18 -15.61
C GLY A 93 -16.81 -6.39 -15.94
N GLY A 94 -16.67 -7.50 -15.22
CA GLY A 94 -17.41 -8.74 -15.47
C GLY A 94 -18.90 -8.67 -15.11
N SER A 95 -19.72 -9.51 -15.74
CA SER A 95 -21.18 -9.59 -15.53
C SER A 95 -21.60 -9.82 -14.07
N ALA A 96 -20.73 -10.43 -13.27
CA ALA A 96 -20.98 -10.68 -11.84
C ALA A 96 -20.84 -9.44 -10.96
N MET A 97 -20.11 -8.39 -11.37
CA MET A 97 -19.82 -7.23 -10.52
C MET A 97 -20.24 -5.90 -11.15
N ARG A 98 -19.99 -5.72 -12.46
CA ARG A 98 -20.23 -4.45 -13.18
C ARG A 98 -21.65 -3.90 -12.97
N PRO A 99 -22.74 -4.69 -13.02
CA PRO A 99 -24.09 -4.15 -12.86
C PRO A 99 -24.31 -3.40 -11.52
N ASN A 100 -23.86 -3.98 -10.40
CA ASN A 100 -24.01 -3.32 -9.10
C ASN A 100 -23.00 -2.20 -8.91
N LEU A 101 -21.79 -2.33 -9.47
CA LEU A 101 -20.81 -1.26 -9.39
C LEU A 101 -21.32 0.01 -10.11
N LEU A 102 -21.90 -0.15 -11.31
CA LEU A 102 -22.58 0.93 -12.02
C LEU A 102 -23.74 1.51 -11.20
N ARG A 103 -24.55 0.67 -10.53
CA ARG A 103 -25.60 1.15 -9.62
C ARG A 103 -25.04 2.05 -8.52
N TYR A 104 -23.93 1.66 -7.88
CA TYR A 104 -23.31 2.46 -6.82
C TYR A 104 -22.74 3.77 -7.35
N LEU A 105 -21.99 3.71 -8.45
CA LEU A 105 -21.40 4.90 -9.08
C LEU A 105 -22.47 5.91 -9.51
N ARG A 106 -23.60 5.45 -10.08
CA ARG A 106 -24.77 6.32 -10.40
C ARG A 106 -25.46 6.85 -9.16
N HIS A 107 -25.58 6.05 -8.11
CA HIS A 107 -26.21 6.46 -6.86
C HIS A 107 -25.44 7.63 -6.23
N PHE A 108 -24.11 7.53 -6.17
CA PHE A 108 -23.22 8.54 -5.60
C PHE A 108 -22.71 9.60 -6.60
N LYS A 109 -23.29 9.66 -7.80
CA LYS A 109 -23.05 10.70 -8.83
C LYS A 109 -21.58 10.84 -9.26
N PHE A 110 -20.90 9.71 -9.45
CA PHE A 110 -19.52 9.70 -9.93
C PHE A 110 -19.34 10.27 -11.34
N ASP A 111 -20.38 10.25 -12.17
CA ASP A 111 -20.42 10.96 -13.45
C ASP A 111 -20.11 12.45 -13.29
N LYS A 112 -20.72 13.09 -12.28
CA LYS A 112 -20.50 14.52 -11.97
C LYS A 112 -19.14 14.76 -11.33
N ILE A 113 -18.74 13.89 -10.39
CA ILE A 113 -17.45 13.99 -9.70
C ILE A 113 -16.29 13.90 -10.70
N LEU A 114 -16.36 12.96 -11.64
CA LEU A 114 -15.33 12.71 -12.64
C LEU A 114 -15.48 13.57 -13.90
N ARG A 115 -16.60 14.28 -14.04
CA ARG A 115 -16.96 15.12 -15.20
C ARG A 115 -17.03 14.32 -16.51
N ILE A 116 -17.69 13.17 -16.45
CA ILE A 116 -17.93 12.28 -17.59
C ILE A 116 -19.43 12.19 -17.89
N PRO A 117 -19.84 11.88 -19.13
CA PRO A 117 -21.26 11.86 -19.50
C PRO A 117 -22.07 10.77 -18.78
N ASN A 118 -21.45 9.63 -18.47
CA ASN A 118 -22.05 8.52 -17.75
C ASN A 118 -20.95 7.63 -17.15
N VAL A 119 -21.29 6.84 -16.13
CA VAL A 119 -20.31 6.01 -15.39
C VAL A 119 -19.93 4.74 -16.16
N GLU A 120 -20.70 4.34 -17.16
CA GLU A 120 -20.46 3.20 -18.03
C GLU A 120 -19.21 3.39 -18.87
N SER A 121 -18.96 4.63 -19.30
CA SER A 121 -17.79 5.03 -20.08
C SER A 121 -16.44 4.77 -19.37
N LEU A 122 -16.43 4.53 -18.05
CA LEU A 122 -15.22 4.12 -17.31
C LEU A 122 -14.66 2.75 -17.75
N TRP A 123 -15.41 1.99 -18.55
CA TRP A 123 -14.94 0.76 -19.18
C TRP A 123 -14.81 0.87 -20.70
N GLU A 124 -15.04 2.07 -21.25
CA GLU A 124 -15.02 2.36 -22.68
C GLU A 124 -14.22 3.64 -22.93
N GLU A 125 -14.85 4.75 -23.32
CA GLU A 125 -14.13 5.94 -23.80
C GLU A 125 -13.35 6.69 -22.70
N ASN A 126 -13.71 6.51 -21.44
CA ASN A 126 -13.05 7.13 -20.28
C ASN A 126 -12.32 6.09 -19.41
N ALA A 127 -11.88 4.97 -20.00
CA ALA A 127 -11.16 3.92 -19.28
C ALA A 127 -9.88 4.43 -18.59
N ASP A 128 -9.23 5.45 -19.16
CA ASP A 128 -8.02 6.06 -18.58
C ASP A 128 -8.28 6.76 -17.24
N LEU A 129 -9.53 7.10 -16.90
CA LEU A 129 -9.87 7.68 -15.60
C LEU A 129 -10.01 6.63 -14.50
N PHE A 130 -9.98 5.34 -14.84
CA PHE A 130 -10.29 4.26 -13.92
C PHE A 130 -9.12 3.29 -13.73
N HIS A 131 -8.85 2.93 -12.48
CA HIS A 131 -7.91 1.87 -12.14
C HIS A 131 -8.57 0.86 -11.21
N GLY A 132 -8.72 -0.38 -11.69
CA GLY A 132 -9.06 -1.52 -10.85
C GLY A 132 -7.82 -2.22 -10.35
N THR A 133 -7.70 -2.38 -9.04
CA THR A 133 -6.59 -3.12 -8.41
C THR A 133 -7.07 -3.90 -7.19
N SER A 134 -6.16 -4.55 -6.48
CA SER A 134 -6.45 -5.33 -5.27
C SER A 134 -5.38 -5.12 -4.22
N VAL A 135 -5.74 -5.25 -2.94
CA VAL A 135 -4.79 -5.17 -1.82
C VAL A 135 -3.65 -6.17 -2.01
N ILE A 136 -3.96 -7.36 -2.52
CA ILE A 136 -2.98 -8.32 -3.04
C ILE A 136 -3.14 -8.33 -4.58
N PRO A 137 -2.22 -7.69 -5.34
CA PRO A 137 -2.35 -7.57 -6.80
C PRO A 137 -2.11 -8.87 -7.59
N TYR A 138 -1.80 -9.96 -6.88
CA TYR A 138 -1.65 -11.32 -7.40
C TYR A 138 -2.77 -12.22 -6.90
N ALA A 139 -3.02 -13.35 -7.57
CA ALA A 139 -4.07 -14.27 -7.15
C ALA A 139 -3.64 -15.02 -5.87
N ALA A 140 -4.23 -14.61 -4.74
CA ALA A 140 -3.90 -15.13 -3.42
C ALA A 140 -4.82 -16.27 -2.99
N PHE A 141 -4.23 -17.34 -2.46
CA PHE A 141 -4.92 -18.51 -1.96
C PHE A 141 -4.41 -18.91 -0.58
N THR A 142 -5.26 -19.58 0.18
CA THR A 142 -4.92 -20.21 1.45
C THR A 142 -5.26 -21.70 1.39
N THR A 143 -4.40 -22.53 1.97
CA THR A 143 -4.64 -23.97 2.08
C THR A 143 -5.81 -24.25 3.02
N THR A 144 -6.75 -25.09 2.60
CA THR A 144 -7.92 -25.50 3.40
C THR A 144 -7.55 -26.64 4.35
N PRO A 145 -8.33 -26.88 5.42
CA PRO A 145 -8.09 -28.01 6.33
C PRO A 145 -8.03 -29.37 5.63
N GLU A 146 -8.73 -29.52 4.52
CA GLU A 146 -8.78 -30.74 3.70
C GLU A 146 -7.59 -30.86 2.72
N GLY A 147 -6.63 -29.93 2.78
CA GLY A 147 -5.45 -29.90 1.91
C GLY A 147 -5.70 -29.33 0.51
N GLY A 148 -6.87 -28.74 0.28
CA GLY A 148 -7.19 -28.01 -0.96
C GLY A 148 -6.74 -26.56 -0.89
N GLU A 149 -7.10 -25.77 -1.90
CA GLU A 149 -6.82 -24.33 -1.93
C GLU A 149 -8.13 -23.55 -2.05
N SER A 150 -8.23 -22.47 -1.28
CA SER A 150 -9.33 -21.51 -1.37
C SER A 150 -8.79 -20.12 -1.65
N MET A 151 -9.52 -19.34 -2.45
CA MET A 151 -9.20 -17.94 -2.68
C MET A 151 -9.16 -17.19 -1.34
N PHE A 152 -8.16 -16.34 -1.16
CA PHE A 152 -8.09 -15.50 0.03
C PHE A 152 -9.25 -14.51 0.07
N ALA A 153 -10.07 -14.62 1.12
CA ALA A 153 -11.17 -13.71 1.43
C ALA A 153 -11.14 -13.25 2.90
N GLY A 154 -9.94 -13.26 3.50
CA GLY A 154 -9.73 -12.94 4.92
C GLY A 154 -9.67 -11.44 5.21
N SER A 155 -9.51 -11.11 6.49
CA SER A 155 -9.37 -9.73 6.97
C SER A 155 -8.00 -9.14 6.64
N PHE A 156 -7.91 -7.81 6.67
CA PHE A 156 -6.63 -7.12 6.54
C PHE A 156 -5.66 -7.47 7.68
N ALA A 157 -6.18 -7.73 8.89
CA ALA A 157 -5.37 -8.21 10.01
C ALA A 157 -4.68 -9.57 9.71
N TYR A 158 -5.39 -10.50 9.05
CA TYR A 158 -4.78 -11.75 8.60
C TYR A 158 -3.69 -11.48 7.56
N LEU A 159 -4.01 -10.66 6.55
CA LEU A 159 -3.07 -10.28 5.49
C LEU A 159 -1.78 -9.71 6.08
N MET A 160 -1.89 -8.81 7.05
CA MET A 160 -0.74 -8.20 7.74
C MET A 160 -0.02 -9.18 8.66
N ALA A 161 -0.66 -10.26 9.14
CA ALA A 161 0.01 -11.30 9.92
C ALA A 161 0.82 -12.26 9.03
N SER A 162 0.30 -12.58 7.84
CA SER A 162 1.00 -13.39 6.83
C SER A 162 2.25 -12.68 6.32
N PRO A 163 3.47 -13.23 6.47
CA PRO A 163 4.67 -12.63 5.90
C PRO A 163 4.58 -12.45 4.39
N LEU A 164 4.05 -13.46 3.68
CA LEU A 164 3.94 -13.46 2.23
C LEU A 164 2.95 -12.40 1.73
N PHE A 165 1.74 -12.37 2.29
CA PHE A 165 0.73 -11.41 1.84
C PHE A 165 1.07 -9.98 2.27
N ARG A 166 1.64 -9.78 3.46
CA ARG A 166 2.15 -8.47 3.89
C ARG A 166 3.24 -7.97 2.97
N GLU A 167 4.20 -8.81 2.59
CA GLU A 167 5.25 -8.44 1.64
C GLU A 167 4.64 -8.03 0.30
N CYS A 168 3.75 -8.85 -0.28
CA CYS A 168 3.08 -8.52 -1.53
C CYS A 168 2.28 -7.21 -1.45
N PHE A 169 1.53 -6.97 -0.36
CA PHE A 169 0.82 -5.71 -0.15
C PHE A 169 1.76 -4.51 -0.15
N MET A 170 2.86 -4.57 0.61
CA MET A 170 3.82 -3.47 0.68
C MET A 170 4.53 -3.22 -0.66
N ASP A 171 4.81 -4.29 -1.39
CA ASP A 171 5.72 -4.26 -2.54
C ASP A 171 5.03 -4.05 -3.87
N CYS A 172 3.77 -4.46 -3.97
CA CYS A 172 3.02 -4.49 -5.21
C CYS A 172 1.80 -3.56 -5.16
N PHE A 173 1.19 -3.34 -3.99
CA PHE A 173 0.07 -2.40 -3.85
C PHE A 173 0.55 -1.03 -3.34
N VAL A 174 1.20 -0.97 -2.18
CA VAL A 174 1.59 0.32 -1.56
C VAL A 174 2.62 1.08 -2.39
N SER A 175 3.56 0.37 -3.01
CA SER A 175 4.59 0.94 -3.90
C SER A 175 3.98 1.69 -5.09
N THR A 176 2.94 1.14 -5.70
CA THR A 176 2.32 1.67 -6.92
C THR A 176 1.42 2.87 -6.67
N LEU A 177 1.05 3.15 -5.40
CA LEU A 177 0.20 4.30 -5.06
C LEU A 177 0.83 5.64 -5.49
N ARG A 178 2.16 5.74 -5.50
CA ARG A 178 2.90 6.95 -5.91
C ARG A 178 2.97 7.14 -7.42
N GLU A 179 2.70 6.09 -8.19
CA GLU A 179 2.69 6.14 -9.66
C GLU A 179 1.34 6.62 -10.20
N ILE A 180 0.30 6.58 -9.37
CA ILE A 180 -1.05 7.03 -9.70
C ILE A 180 -1.18 8.52 -9.40
N ASN A 181 -2.04 9.19 -10.18
CA ASN A 181 -2.44 10.58 -9.98
C ASN A 181 -2.59 10.93 -8.47
N PRO A 182 -1.89 11.96 -7.96
CA PRO A 182 -1.90 12.31 -6.54
C PRO A 182 -3.26 12.82 -6.02
N ASP A 183 -4.19 13.14 -6.91
CA ASP A 183 -5.57 13.52 -6.58
C ASP A 183 -6.58 12.39 -6.84
N ALA A 184 -6.12 11.18 -7.15
CA ALA A 184 -6.98 10.03 -7.34
C ALA A 184 -7.82 9.72 -6.09
N LEU A 185 -9.07 9.31 -6.32
CA LEU A 185 -10.03 8.94 -5.29
C LEU A 185 -10.08 7.41 -5.16
N TYR A 186 -9.95 6.90 -3.94
CA TYR A 186 -9.85 5.48 -3.63
C TYR A 186 -11.11 4.98 -2.93
N ILE A 187 -11.59 3.82 -3.39
CA ILE A 187 -12.75 3.13 -2.83
C ILE A 187 -12.41 1.66 -2.61
N GLY A 188 -12.65 1.17 -1.40
CA GLY A 188 -12.53 -0.27 -1.09
C GLY A 188 -13.79 -1.05 -1.47
N LEU A 189 -13.64 -2.32 -1.85
CA LEU A 189 -14.76 -3.25 -2.05
C LEU A 189 -14.88 -4.19 -0.84
N GLY A 190 -15.59 -3.74 0.20
CA GLY A 190 -15.74 -4.44 1.47
C GLY A 190 -14.62 -4.17 2.48
N ASP A 191 -14.59 -4.98 3.53
CA ASP A 191 -13.88 -4.67 4.77
C ASP A 191 -12.35 -4.69 4.63
N CYS A 192 -11.80 -5.74 4.03
CA CYS A 192 -10.36 -5.90 3.92
C CYS A 192 -9.72 -4.76 3.08
N PRO A 193 -10.27 -4.36 1.92
CA PRO A 193 -9.78 -3.20 1.20
C PRO A 193 -10.04 -1.86 1.92
N GLU A 194 -11.14 -1.74 2.68
CA GLU A 194 -11.40 -0.56 3.50
C GLU A 194 -10.30 -0.35 4.56
N ASP A 195 -10.00 -1.41 5.32
CA ASP A 195 -8.96 -1.41 6.34
C ASP A 195 -7.57 -1.17 5.73
N ALA A 196 -7.28 -1.75 4.57
CA ALA A 196 -6.01 -1.55 3.87
C ALA A 196 -5.81 -0.09 3.42
N LEU A 197 -6.86 0.53 2.85
CA LEU A 197 -6.84 1.94 2.44
C LEU A 197 -6.74 2.87 3.66
N GLN A 198 -7.48 2.58 4.73
CA GLN A 198 -7.35 3.32 5.99
C GLN A 198 -5.93 3.21 6.55
N TRP A 199 -5.33 2.03 6.53
CA TRP A 199 -3.94 1.83 6.94
C TRP A 199 -2.97 2.66 6.08
N CYS A 200 -3.21 2.78 4.77
CA CYS A 200 -2.41 3.63 3.89
C CYS A 200 -2.53 5.11 4.28
N VAL A 201 -3.72 5.58 4.64
CA VAL A 201 -3.93 6.95 5.16
C VAL A 201 -3.18 7.15 6.48
N ASP A 202 -3.36 6.25 7.44
CA ASP A 202 -2.76 6.33 8.77
C ASP A 202 -1.22 6.29 8.73
N ASN A 203 -0.66 5.69 7.67
CA ASN A 203 0.78 5.59 7.48
C ASN A 203 1.36 6.62 6.50
N GLY A 204 0.53 7.52 5.95
CA GLY A 204 0.97 8.62 5.09
C GLY A 204 1.29 8.21 3.64
N TYR A 205 0.75 7.07 3.18
CA TYR A 205 0.81 6.66 1.78
C TYR A 205 -0.34 7.25 0.95
N LEU A 206 -1.45 7.62 1.59
CA LEU A 206 -2.58 8.34 1.00
C LEU A 206 -2.96 9.52 1.88
N HIS A 207 -3.49 10.57 1.27
CA HIS A 207 -4.16 11.64 2.00
C HIS A 207 -5.57 11.22 2.39
N ALA A 208 -6.06 11.69 3.55
CA ALA A 208 -7.43 11.40 3.99
C ALA A 208 -8.50 11.81 2.98
N ARG A 209 -8.27 12.90 2.23
CA ARG A 209 -9.18 13.38 1.16
C ARG A 209 -9.31 12.42 -0.02
N GLN A 210 -8.30 11.56 -0.24
CA GLN A 210 -8.29 10.60 -1.34
C GLN A 210 -9.14 9.37 -1.00
N PHE A 211 -9.37 9.05 0.28
CA PHE A 211 -10.08 7.83 0.67
C PHE A 211 -11.57 8.08 1.00
N LEU A 212 -12.46 7.63 0.11
CA LEU A 212 -13.90 7.90 0.22
C LEU A 212 -14.66 6.89 1.09
N GLY A 213 -14.03 5.79 1.49
CA GLY A 213 -14.66 4.66 2.19
C GLY A 213 -14.83 3.44 1.30
N SER A 214 -15.82 2.60 1.61
CA SER A 214 -16.05 1.34 0.91
C SER A 214 -17.42 1.26 0.27
N PHE A 215 -17.47 0.62 -0.89
CA PHE A 215 -18.71 0.03 -1.40
C PHE A 215 -18.94 -1.33 -0.74
N CYS A 216 -20.21 -1.68 -0.55
CA CYS A 216 -20.57 -3.08 -0.34
C CYS A 216 -20.05 -3.92 -1.51
N HIS A 217 -19.56 -5.14 -1.25
CA HIS A 217 -19.04 -6.00 -2.30
C HIS A 217 -20.07 -6.16 -3.45
N PRO A 218 -19.73 -5.84 -4.72
CA PRO A 218 -20.70 -5.65 -5.79
C PRO A 218 -21.20 -6.95 -6.45
N SER A 219 -20.83 -8.13 -5.93
CA SER A 219 -21.23 -9.40 -6.52
C SER A 219 -22.76 -9.53 -6.65
N THR A 220 -23.24 -10.02 -7.79
CA THR A 220 -24.64 -10.39 -8.01
C THR A 220 -25.09 -11.55 -7.10
N SER A 221 -24.16 -12.36 -6.60
CA SER A 221 -24.43 -13.38 -5.58
C SER A 221 -24.60 -12.81 -4.17
N GLY A 222 -24.40 -11.50 -3.98
CA GLY A 222 -24.50 -10.82 -2.68
C GLY A 222 -25.93 -10.70 -2.11
N GLY A 223 -26.94 -11.22 -2.82
CA GLY A 223 -28.32 -11.22 -2.38
C GLY A 223 -28.89 -9.81 -2.21
N SER A 224 -29.46 -9.51 -1.04
CA SER A 224 -30.07 -8.21 -0.74
C SER A 224 -29.06 -7.12 -0.38
N ALA A 225 -27.79 -7.45 -0.14
CA ALA A 225 -26.79 -6.51 0.38
C ALA A 225 -26.56 -5.28 -0.54
N PRO A 226 -26.44 -5.43 -1.88
CA PRO A 226 -26.33 -4.28 -2.78
C PRO A 226 -27.50 -3.30 -2.66
N SER A 227 -28.72 -3.81 -2.61
CA SER A 227 -29.92 -2.97 -2.49
C SER A 227 -30.05 -2.33 -1.12
N VAL A 228 -29.66 -3.03 -0.05
CA VAL A 228 -29.60 -2.43 1.30
C VAL A 228 -28.56 -1.32 1.35
N TYR A 229 -27.38 -1.57 0.76
CA TYR A 229 -26.29 -0.61 0.77
C TYR A 229 -26.68 0.73 0.14
N ILE A 230 -27.28 0.73 -1.05
CA ILE A 230 -27.76 1.98 -1.69
C ILE A 230 -29.16 2.42 -1.23
N ARG A 231 -29.70 1.79 -0.18
CA ARG A 231 -31.00 2.11 0.44
C ARG A 231 -32.22 1.95 -0.47
N ASP A 232 -32.12 1.11 -1.51
CA ASP A 232 -33.29 0.60 -2.24
C ASP A 232 -34.15 -0.33 -1.37
N LYS A 233 -33.52 -0.94 -0.36
CA LYS A 233 -34.17 -1.74 0.68
C LYS A 233 -33.70 -1.31 2.05
N THR A 234 -34.58 -1.39 3.02
CA THR A 234 -34.33 -1.15 4.44
C THR A 234 -34.48 -2.45 5.23
N LEU A 235 -34.15 -2.42 6.52
CA LEU A 235 -34.27 -3.60 7.39
C LEU A 235 -35.71 -4.17 7.42
N SER A 236 -36.73 -3.33 7.30
CA SER A 236 -38.14 -3.74 7.26
C SER A 236 -38.51 -4.47 5.96
N ASP A 237 -37.79 -4.23 4.87
CA ASP A 237 -38.04 -4.91 3.59
C ASP A 237 -37.39 -6.30 3.51
N LEU A 238 -36.56 -6.65 4.49
CA LEU A 238 -35.85 -7.93 4.54
C LEU A 238 -36.70 -9.00 5.22
N LYS A 239 -36.76 -10.19 4.62
CA LYS A 239 -37.34 -11.38 5.26
C LYS A 239 -36.60 -11.67 6.57
N PRO A 240 -37.26 -12.21 7.61
CA PRO A 240 -36.59 -12.52 8.89
C PRO A 240 -35.34 -13.40 8.77
N ALA A 241 -35.31 -14.33 7.81
CA ALA A 241 -34.18 -15.23 7.55
C ALA A 241 -33.07 -14.63 6.66
N ASP A 242 -33.21 -13.37 6.21
CA ASP A 242 -32.23 -12.76 5.31
C ASP A 242 -30.89 -12.55 6.05
N PRO A 243 -29.76 -13.11 5.55
CA PRO A 243 -28.45 -13.00 6.20
C PRO A 243 -27.87 -11.58 6.14
N VAL A 244 -28.50 -10.62 5.48
CA VAL A 244 -28.06 -9.21 5.50
C VAL A 244 -28.55 -8.49 6.75
N ARG A 245 -29.59 -8.97 7.44
CA ARG A 245 -30.16 -8.30 8.63
C ARG A 245 -29.12 -7.95 9.69
N HIS A 246 -28.19 -8.87 9.98
CA HIS A 246 -27.13 -8.63 10.97
C HIS A 246 -26.00 -7.71 10.48
N ARG A 247 -25.99 -7.38 9.18
CA ARG A 247 -24.98 -6.53 8.53
C ARG A 247 -25.50 -5.13 8.20
N VAL A 248 -26.80 -4.86 8.34
CA VAL A 248 -27.43 -3.57 7.96
C VAL A 248 -26.71 -2.39 8.60
N ALA A 249 -26.50 -2.40 9.91
CA ALA A 249 -25.83 -1.30 10.61
C ALA A 249 -24.40 -1.03 10.07
N LYS A 250 -23.70 -2.07 9.59
CA LYS A 250 -22.40 -1.91 8.96
C LYS A 250 -22.51 -1.28 7.58
N LEU A 251 -23.46 -1.75 6.77
CA LEU A 251 -23.74 -1.18 5.45
C LEU A 251 -24.16 0.29 5.56
N ASP A 252 -24.94 0.66 6.58
CA ASP A 252 -25.35 2.04 6.84
C ASP A 252 -24.16 2.94 7.18
N ARG A 253 -23.18 2.45 7.95
CA ARG A 253 -21.94 3.20 8.25
C ARG A 253 -21.10 3.41 6.99
N ALA A 254 -20.91 2.36 6.19
CA ALA A 254 -20.19 2.46 4.93
C ALA A 254 -20.88 3.43 3.96
N TYR A 255 -22.21 3.39 3.88
CA TYR A 255 -23.00 4.34 3.12
C TYR A 255 -22.79 5.77 3.63
N ALA A 256 -22.93 6.01 4.94
CA ALA A 256 -22.86 7.35 5.51
C ALA A 256 -21.51 8.01 5.23
N ARG A 257 -20.42 7.23 5.32
CA ARG A 257 -19.07 7.70 4.93
C ARG A 257 -19.01 8.08 3.45
N MET A 258 -19.44 7.19 2.55
CA MET A 258 -19.42 7.44 1.10
C MET A 258 -20.29 8.62 0.70
N ALA A 259 -21.50 8.72 1.26
CA ALA A 259 -22.42 9.82 1.02
C ALA A 259 -21.84 11.17 1.49
N GLY A 260 -21.23 11.21 2.69
CA GLY A 260 -20.57 12.41 3.20
C GLY A 260 -19.39 12.83 2.33
N ALA A 261 -18.53 11.88 1.94
CA ALA A 261 -17.36 12.15 1.12
C ALA A 261 -17.74 12.67 -0.28
N THR A 262 -18.73 12.03 -0.93
CA THR A 262 -19.18 12.44 -2.27
C THR A 262 -19.97 13.75 -2.25
N ALA A 263 -20.73 14.05 -1.19
CA ALA A 263 -21.38 15.34 -1.02
C ALA A 263 -20.36 16.50 -0.95
N LEU A 264 -19.25 16.32 -0.22
CA LEU A 264 -18.18 17.32 -0.15
C LEU A 264 -17.57 17.61 -1.52
N LEU A 265 -17.26 16.54 -2.29
CA LEU A 265 -16.73 16.66 -3.64
C LEU A 265 -17.69 17.39 -4.60
N LEU A 266 -18.99 17.10 -4.51
CA LEU A 266 -20.01 17.73 -5.36
C LEU A 266 -20.26 19.20 -5.00
N CYS A 267 -20.14 19.58 -3.73
CA CYS A 267 -20.29 20.96 -3.29
C CYS A 267 -19.04 21.83 -3.56
N GLY A 268 -17.95 21.24 -4.05
CA GLY A 268 -16.65 21.93 -4.16
C GLY A 268 -16.07 22.34 -2.80
N ALA A 269 -16.61 21.81 -1.70
CA ALA A 269 -16.16 22.08 -0.35
C ALA A 269 -15.02 21.12 -0.01
N ALA A 270 -13.85 21.68 0.33
CA ALA A 270 -12.81 20.88 0.96
C ALA A 270 -13.38 20.21 2.23
N PRO A 271 -13.04 18.94 2.52
CA PRO A 271 -13.46 18.29 3.75
C PRO A 271 -13.10 19.16 4.96
N MET A 272 -14.05 19.31 5.89
CA MET A 272 -13.84 19.99 7.16
C MET A 272 -12.55 19.53 7.81
N SER A 273 -11.73 20.51 8.17
CA SER A 273 -10.54 20.37 9.00
C SER A 273 -10.87 19.55 10.26
N GLU A 274 -9.91 18.71 10.68
CA GLU A 274 -9.96 17.96 11.93
C GLU A 274 -10.47 18.83 13.10
N PRO A 275 -11.24 18.26 14.05
CA PRO A 275 -11.63 18.98 15.26
C PRO A 275 -10.38 19.44 16.05
N PRO A 276 -10.50 20.52 16.86
CA PRO A 276 -9.35 21.13 17.51
C PRO A 276 -8.61 20.13 18.40
N ARG A 277 -7.27 20.13 18.26
CA ARG A 277 -6.33 19.41 19.13
C ARG A 277 -6.76 19.51 20.59
N ALA A 278 -6.87 18.35 21.25
CA ALA A 278 -6.85 18.31 22.69
C ALA A 278 -5.50 18.88 23.18
N VAL A 279 -5.59 19.93 23.99
CA VAL A 279 -4.45 20.54 24.68
C VAL A 279 -3.85 19.48 25.61
N PRO A 280 -2.55 19.13 25.50
CA PRO A 280 -1.91 18.34 26.54
C PRO A 280 -1.74 19.25 27.76
N LEU A 281 -2.33 18.85 28.89
CA LEU A 281 -1.99 19.39 30.21
C LEU A 281 -0.48 19.21 30.46
N PRO A 282 0.19 20.18 31.09
CA PRO A 282 1.55 19.99 31.53
C PRO A 282 1.52 19.14 32.79
N ASP A 283 2.31 18.07 32.84
CA ASP A 283 2.86 17.63 34.11
C ASP A 283 4.31 17.19 33.97
N SER A 284 5.10 17.99 34.67
CA SER A 284 6.45 17.80 35.15
C SER A 284 6.66 16.45 35.84
N THR A 285 7.75 15.76 35.52
CA THR A 285 8.74 15.39 36.55
C THR A 285 10.11 15.17 35.90
N GLN A 286 11.11 15.90 36.37
CA GLN A 286 12.53 15.65 36.12
C GLN A 286 12.92 14.26 36.66
N ALA A 287 13.71 13.51 35.90
CA ALA A 287 14.58 12.48 36.45
C ALA A 287 15.93 12.54 35.73
N ALA A 288 16.99 12.63 36.53
CA ALA A 288 18.34 13.02 36.15
C ALA A 288 19.05 12.02 35.21
N LEU A 289 19.89 12.59 34.33
CA LEU A 289 20.84 11.91 33.46
C LEU A 289 21.94 11.21 34.27
N ALA A 290 22.16 9.93 34.00
CA ALA A 290 23.42 9.25 34.32
C ALA A 290 24.36 9.33 33.10
N PRO A 291 25.67 9.57 33.27
CA PRO A 291 26.60 9.69 32.16
C PRO A 291 26.87 8.33 31.51
N PRO A 292 27.07 8.26 30.17
CA PRO A 292 27.37 7.01 29.49
C PRO A 292 28.81 6.57 29.81
N PRO A 293 29.08 5.25 29.93
CA PRO A 293 30.43 4.73 30.15
C PRO A 293 31.28 4.85 28.87
N PRO A 294 32.62 4.87 29.00
CA PRO A 294 33.53 5.13 27.89
C PRO A 294 33.50 4.02 26.83
N ALA A 295 33.53 4.45 25.57
CA ALA A 295 33.49 3.59 24.39
C ALA A 295 34.71 2.65 24.33
N LYS A 296 34.45 1.35 24.18
CA LYS A 296 35.46 0.35 23.80
C LYS A 296 35.56 0.22 22.27
N PRO A 297 36.72 -0.15 21.70
CA PRO A 297 36.93 -0.18 20.26
C PRO A 297 36.09 -1.27 19.57
N ALA A 298 35.73 -0.97 18.32
CA ALA A 298 34.82 -1.74 17.48
C ALA A 298 35.28 -3.19 17.24
N ARG A 299 34.33 -4.12 17.38
CA ARG A 299 34.47 -5.54 17.00
C ARG A 299 34.42 -5.63 15.47
N LYS A 300 35.48 -6.15 14.84
CA LYS A 300 35.60 -6.37 13.39
C LYS A 300 34.36 -7.11 12.86
N THR A 301 33.70 -6.47 11.89
CA THR A 301 32.48 -6.93 11.20
C THR A 301 32.81 -8.13 10.31
N VAL A 302 32.16 -9.27 10.59
CA VAL A 302 31.99 -10.35 9.61
C VAL A 302 31.11 -9.79 8.49
N ALA A 303 31.48 -10.03 7.22
CA ALA A 303 30.70 -9.58 6.07
C ALA A 303 29.24 -10.05 6.19
N VAL A 304 28.32 -9.10 6.37
CA VAL A 304 26.89 -9.40 6.48
C VAL A 304 26.34 -9.52 5.06
N PRO A 305 25.66 -10.63 4.71
CA PRO A 305 24.99 -10.73 3.42
C PRO A 305 24.02 -9.56 3.23
N CYS A 306 24.18 -8.84 2.13
CA CYS A 306 23.41 -7.67 1.74
C CYS A 306 23.19 -7.74 0.23
N ASP A 307 21.98 -7.44 -0.24
CA ASP A 307 21.69 -7.44 -1.69
C ASP A 307 22.51 -6.36 -2.40
N GLU A 308 22.72 -6.55 -3.71
CA GLU A 308 23.59 -5.69 -4.52
C GLU A 308 23.13 -4.23 -4.51
N PHE A 309 21.82 -3.99 -4.51
CA PHE A 309 21.27 -2.64 -4.49
C PHE A 309 21.51 -1.95 -3.16
N THR A 310 21.18 -2.59 -2.04
CA THR A 310 21.44 -2.02 -0.70
C THR A 310 22.94 -1.76 -0.50
N ASN A 311 23.83 -2.61 -1.04
CA ASN A 311 25.27 -2.35 -1.04
C ASN A 311 25.65 -1.10 -1.84
N LYS A 312 25.00 -0.84 -2.99
CA LYS A 312 25.20 0.41 -3.75
C LYS A 312 24.76 1.62 -2.95
N VAL A 313 23.61 1.55 -2.27
CA VAL A 313 23.13 2.61 -1.37
C VAL A 313 24.12 2.88 -0.24
N ILE A 314 24.60 1.82 0.43
CA ILE A 314 25.60 1.93 1.51
C ILE A 314 26.84 2.66 1.01
N LYS A 315 27.43 2.22 -0.11
CA LYS A 315 28.61 2.85 -0.71
C LYS A 315 28.37 4.31 -1.07
N GLN A 316 27.18 4.64 -1.54
CA GLN A 316 26.84 6.00 -1.93
C GLN A 316 26.68 6.94 -0.74
N ILE A 317 26.11 6.45 0.37
CA ILE A 317 26.09 7.18 1.64
C ILE A 317 27.53 7.40 2.13
N GLU A 318 28.41 6.39 2.03
CA GLU A 318 29.82 6.53 2.40
C GLU A 318 30.57 7.57 1.55
N GLN A 319 30.31 7.61 0.24
CA GLN A 319 30.88 8.59 -0.68
C GLN A 319 30.45 10.04 -0.35
N SER A 320 29.31 10.21 0.32
CA SER A 320 28.80 11.52 0.74
C SER A 320 29.37 11.99 2.09
N GLY A 321 30.44 11.34 2.59
CA GLY A 321 31.16 11.74 3.80
C GLY A 321 30.67 11.08 5.10
N TYR A 322 29.68 10.19 5.04
CA TYR A 322 29.24 9.39 6.16
C TYR A 322 30.13 8.17 6.39
N VAL A 323 30.47 7.86 7.64
CA VAL A 323 31.24 6.66 7.99
C VAL A 323 30.28 5.56 8.44
N LEU A 324 30.36 4.37 7.83
CA LEU A 324 29.64 3.19 8.30
C LEU A 324 30.22 2.73 9.65
N VAL A 325 29.45 2.85 10.72
CA VAL A 325 29.88 2.53 12.09
C VAL A 325 29.50 1.11 12.48
N ARG A 326 28.30 0.66 12.06
CA ARG A 326 27.81 -0.68 12.38
C ARG A 326 26.87 -1.16 11.31
N GLU A 327 27.10 -2.38 10.83
CA GLU A 327 26.19 -3.05 9.94
C GLU A 327 25.61 -4.30 10.61
N SER A 328 24.33 -4.54 10.39
CA SER A 328 23.62 -5.74 10.80
C SER A 328 22.79 -6.27 9.63
N LYS A 329 22.08 -7.39 9.85
CA LYS A 329 21.09 -7.88 8.89
C LYS A 329 19.95 -6.87 8.64
N TYR A 330 19.61 -6.05 9.64
CA TYR A 330 18.41 -5.20 9.61
C TYR A 330 18.68 -3.76 9.22
N LEU A 331 19.84 -3.23 9.59
CA LEU A 331 20.21 -1.84 9.34
C LEU A 331 21.71 -1.65 9.15
N ALA A 332 22.06 -0.55 8.50
CA ALA A 332 23.40 0.03 8.48
C ALA A 332 23.37 1.39 9.19
N GLU A 333 24.25 1.57 10.17
CA GLU A 333 24.39 2.78 11.00
C GLU A 333 25.54 3.63 10.47
N PHE A 334 25.26 4.90 10.18
CA PHE A 334 26.23 5.83 9.64
C PHE A 334 26.37 7.06 10.54
N CYS A 335 27.57 7.65 10.55
CA CYS A 335 27.83 8.90 11.26
C CYS A 335 28.67 9.87 10.42
N ALA A 336 28.30 11.15 10.43
CA ALA A 336 29.09 12.26 9.89
C ALA A 336 28.78 13.54 10.67
N ALA A 337 29.81 14.36 10.93
CA ALA A 337 29.67 15.66 11.59
C ALA A 337 28.79 15.68 12.87
N GLY A 338 28.82 14.60 13.67
CA GLY A 338 27.99 14.45 14.87
C GLY A 338 26.54 13.99 14.62
N GLN A 339 26.11 13.91 13.37
CA GLN A 339 24.82 13.38 12.95
C GLN A 339 24.87 11.86 12.80
N THR A 340 23.82 11.18 13.25
CA THR A 340 23.64 9.73 13.02
C THR A 340 22.43 9.48 12.14
N VAL A 341 22.57 8.60 11.14
CA VAL A 341 21.46 8.09 10.32
C VAL A 341 21.51 6.57 10.26
N TYR A 342 20.34 5.95 10.10
CA TYR A 342 20.23 4.50 9.94
C TYR A 342 19.54 4.15 8.63
N LEU A 343 20.21 3.38 7.76
CA LEU A 343 19.59 2.77 6.60
C LEU A 343 18.86 1.50 7.03
N LEU A 344 17.55 1.44 6.82
CA LEU A 344 16.73 0.24 7.09
C LEU A 344 16.85 -0.74 5.91
N LYS A 345 17.80 -1.67 5.99
CA LYS A 345 18.11 -2.64 4.91
C LYS A 345 16.87 -3.43 4.47
N ALA A 346 16.09 -3.93 5.43
CA ALA A 346 14.88 -4.72 5.14
C ALA A 346 13.75 -3.93 4.44
N ARG A 347 13.82 -2.59 4.43
CA ARG A 347 12.82 -1.71 3.80
C ARG A 347 13.38 -0.94 2.60
N THR A 348 14.66 -1.14 2.28
CA THR A 348 15.37 -0.44 1.20
C THR A 348 15.26 -1.25 -0.08
N ARG A 349 14.81 -0.59 -1.16
CA ARG A 349 14.63 -1.15 -2.51
C ARG A 349 14.92 -0.08 -3.55
N ILE A 350 14.99 -0.50 -4.82
CA ILE A 350 15.37 0.36 -5.95
C ILE A 350 14.59 1.68 -6.02
N ASN A 351 13.29 1.64 -5.71
CA ASN A 351 12.40 2.82 -5.75
C ASN A 351 11.98 3.35 -4.35
N ASN A 352 12.60 2.85 -3.29
CA ASN A 352 12.27 3.27 -1.92
C ASN A 352 13.42 2.94 -0.97
N ILE A 353 14.28 3.92 -0.71
CA ILE A 353 15.39 3.84 0.24
C ILE A 353 14.94 4.48 1.55
N CYS A 354 15.03 3.72 2.65
CA CYS A 354 14.49 4.13 3.94
C CYS A 354 15.60 4.54 4.91
N LEU A 355 15.75 5.84 5.15
CA LEU A 355 16.65 6.39 6.16
C LEU A 355 15.87 6.79 7.42
N MET A 356 16.36 6.39 8.57
CA MET A 356 15.93 6.92 9.85
C MET A 356 16.87 8.04 10.27
N VAL A 357 16.28 9.20 10.55
CA VAL A 357 16.96 10.43 10.92
C VAL A 357 16.63 10.79 12.37
N HIS A 358 17.61 11.38 13.06
CA HIS A 358 17.52 11.64 14.48
C HIS A 358 16.32 12.54 14.83
N PRO A 359 15.53 12.23 15.88
CA PRO A 359 14.30 12.96 16.20
C PRO A 359 14.53 14.40 16.69
N ASN A 360 15.74 14.75 17.13
CA ASN A 360 16.08 16.14 17.50
C ASN A 360 16.07 17.11 16.32
N ILE A 361 16.00 16.62 15.08
CA ILE A 361 15.75 17.50 13.94
C ILE A 361 14.27 17.86 13.90
N ILE A 362 13.99 19.17 13.81
CA ILE A 362 12.63 19.69 13.62
C ILE A 362 12.11 19.20 12.27
N ARG A 363 10.97 18.49 12.29
CA ARG A 363 10.36 17.92 11.08
C ARG A 363 10.17 18.94 9.96
N GLY A 364 9.76 20.18 10.29
CA GLY A 364 9.60 21.26 9.32
C GLY A 364 10.86 21.46 8.49
N HIS A 365 12.03 21.54 9.13
CA HIS A 365 13.31 21.68 8.42
C HIS A 365 13.62 20.47 7.51
N LEU A 366 13.23 19.25 7.91
CA LEU A 366 13.39 18.08 7.03
C LEU A 366 12.48 18.15 5.81
N VAL A 367 11.23 18.61 5.99
CA VAL A 367 10.28 18.74 4.87
C VAL A 367 10.72 19.87 3.94
N ASP A 368 11.13 21.01 4.48
CA ASP A 368 11.55 22.17 3.69
C ASP A 368 12.84 21.89 2.91
N LEU A 369 13.81 21.21 3.54
CA LEU A 369 15.07 20.87 2.91
C LEU A 369 14.90 19.77 1.85
N LEU A 370 14.09 18.76 2.13
CA LEU A 370 14.02 17.56 1.31
C LEU A 370 12.86 17.59 0.29
N ALA A 371 12.03 18.64 0.31
CA ALA A 371 10.95 18.97 -0.64
C ALA A 371 10.12 17.76 -1.12
N GLU A 372 10.54 17.12 -2.21
CA GLU A 372 9.89 15.98 -2.88
C GLU A 372 10.09 14.64 -2.15
N ILE A 373 10.97 14.60 -1.15
CA ILE A 373 11.28 13.38 -0.40
C ILE A 373 10.32 13.25 0.80
N ALA A 374 9.64 12.11 0.86
CA ALA A 374 8.64 11.87 1.88
C ALA A 374 9.27 11.73 3.28
N VAL A 375 8.87 12.61 4.21
CA VAL A 375 9.21 12.56 5.65
C VAL A 375 7.98 12.17 6.47
N SER A 376 8.10 11.13 7.31
CA SER A 376 6.98 10.63 8.11
C SER A 376 6.33 11.71 8.98
N THR A 377 5.00 11.66 9.11
CA THR A 377 4.20 12.62 9.91
C THR A 377 4.39 12.45 11.41
N GLY A 378 4.75 11.25 11.86
CA GLY A 378 5.15 10.94 13.22
C GLY A 378 6.45 10.14 13.27
N HIS A 379 6.99 10.00 14.48
CA HIS A 379 8.16 9.18 14.73
C HIS A 379 7.90 7.70 14.43
N ARG A 380 8.84 7.05 13.73
CA ARG A 380 8.85 5.60 13.51
C ARG A 380 9.78 4.93 14.51
N HIS A 381 9.46 3.70 14.87
CA HIS A 381 10.15 2.96 15.92
C HIS A 381 10.94 1.78 15.34
N HIS A 382 12.12 1.51 15.89
CA HIS A 382 12.92 0.32 15.61
C HIS A 382 13.67 -0.04 16.89
N SER A 383 14.01 -1.31 17.12
CA SER A 383 14.68 -1.74 18.37
C SER A 383 16.21 -1.66 18.34
N SER A 384 16.80 -1.21 17.22
CA SER A 384 18.23 -1.38 16.93
C SER A 384 18.95 -0.05 16.63
N MET A 385 18.29 1.09 16.80
CA MET A 385 18.87 2.42 16.55
C MET A 385 19.51 2.95 17.84
N SER A 386 20.59 2.32 18.29
CA SER A 386 21.19 2.54 19.62
C SER A 386 21.65 3.97 19.94
N LYS A 387 21.82 4.83 18.93
CA LYS A 387 22.17 6.25 19.12
C LYS A 387 20.96 7.19 19.07
N PHE A 388 19.75 6.68 18.85
CA PHE A 388 18.51 7.45 18.91
C PHE A 388 17.89 7.32 20.31
N PRO A 389 17.14 8.33 20.78
CA PRO A 389 16.42 8.23 22.03
C PRO A 389 15.34 7.14 21.94
N SER A 390 14.98 6.58 23.10
CA SER A 390 13.91 5.62 23.25
C SER A 390 12.77 6.18 24.10
N LYS A 391 11.55 5.69 23.85
CA LYS A 391 10.36 6.00 24.65
C LYS A 391 9.44 4.79 24.71
N LEU A 392 8.54 4.77 25.69
CA LEU A 392 7.47 3.77 25.75
C LEU A 392 6.54 3.91 24.54
N HIS A 393 6.30 2.79 23.84
CA HIS A 393 5.38 2.73 22.72
C HIS A 393 4.72 1.35 22.65
N ASN A 394 3.41 1.30 22.90
CA ASN A 394 2.54 0.12 22.82
C ASN A 394 3.00 -1.14 23.61
N GLY A 395 4.01 -1.03 24.47
CA GLY A 395 4.61 -2.14 25.21
C GLY A 395 5.29 -1.68 26.49
N LYS A 396 5.81 -2.64 27.28
CA LYS A 396 6.42 -2.39 28.59
C LYS A 396 7.86 -1.88 28.53
N GLN A 397 8.53 -2.00 27.40
CA GLN A 397 9.94 -1.61 27.23
C GLN A 397 10.05 -0.40 26.31
N PRO A 398 10.93 0.58 26.62
CA PRO A 398 11.22 1.68 25.71
C PRO A 398 11.80 1.19 24.38
N ILE A 399 11.36 1.78 23.27
CA ILE A 399 11.85 1.48 21.91
C ILE A 399 12.39 2.76 21.26
N THR A 400 13.49 2.63 20.50
CA THR A 400 14.12 3.77 19.84
C THR A 400 13.27 4.31 18.70
N TYR A 401 13.31 5.61 18.47
CA TYR A 401 12.45 6.28 17.49
C TYR A 401 13.17 7.39 16.73
N GLY A 402 12.69 7.71 15.53
CA GLY A 402 13.21 8.79 14.70
C GLY A 402 12.26 9.15 13.55
N TRP A 403 12.69 10.09 12.71
CA TRP A 403 11.97 10.44 11.48
C TRP A 403 12.32 9.45 10.38
N LEU A 404 11.32 8.92 9.68
CA LEU A 404 11.55 8.10 8.50
C LEU A 404 11.55 9.00 7.27
N VAL A 405 12.65 8.98 6.53
CA VAL A 405 12.84 9.62 5.23
C VAL A 405 12.84 8.54 4.16
N SER A 406 11.93 8.65 3.20
CA SER A 406 11.74 7.68 2.10
C SER A 406 12.17 8.30 0.78
N ILE A 407 13.34 7.89 0.30
CA ILE A 407 14.00 8.40 -0.91
C ILE A 407 13.57 7.56 -2.11
N GLY A 408 13.19 8.21 -3.21
CA GLY A 408 12.60 7.55 -4.39
C GLY A 408 13.56 6.72 -5.22
N GLY A 409 14.86 6.95 -5.11
CA GLY A 409 15.85 6.16 -5.83
C GLY A 409 17.28 6.53 -5.48
N LEU A 410 18.22 5.83 -6.12
CA LEU A 410 19.65 5.97 -5.84
C LEU A 410 20.20 7.37 -6.20
N ALA A 411 19.60 8.04 -7.19
CA ALA A 411 20.01 9.38 -7.64
C ALA A 411 19.86 10.45 -6.55
N ASP A 412 18.84 10.34 -5.70
CA ASP A 412 18.51 11.37 -4.70
C ASP A 412 19.23 11.14 -3.36
N VAL A 413 19.92 10.01 -3.18
CA VAL A 413 20.57 9.66 -1.91
C VAL A 413 21.57 10.73 -1.48
N ASN A 414 22.43 11.18 -2.40
CA ASN A 414 23.47 12.18 -2.09
C ASN A 414 22.85 13.48 -1.64
N ALA A 415 21.90 14.02 -2.41
CA ALA A 415 21.22 15.26 -2.09
C ALA A 415 20.56 15.21 -0.70
N VAL A 416 19.93 14.07 -0.36
CA VAL A 416 19.32 13.89 0.96
C VAL A 416 20.36 13.86 2.07
N VAL A 417 21.42 13.04 1.96
CA VAL A 417 22.39 12.91 3.05
C VAL A 417 23.28 14.13 3.19
N GLU A 418 23.62 14.82 2.12
CA GLU A 418 24.35 16.09 2.15
C GLU A 418 23.51 17.17 2.82
N GLY A 419 22.23 17.30 2.43
CA GLY A 419 21.32 18.25 3.08
C GLY A 419 21.16 17.97 4.59
N LEU A 420 21.16 16.71 5.01
CA LEU A 420 21.10 16.35 6.44
C LEU A 420 22.33 16.84 7.24
N LEU A 421 23.47 17.07 6.59
CA LEU A 421 24.66 17.65 7.24
C LEU A 421 24.56 19.17 7.41
N GLU A 422 23.74 19.85 6.61
CA GLU A 422 23.49 21.28 6.72
C GLU A 422 22.56 21.63 7.88
N ILE A 423 21.72 20.67 8.30
CA ILE A 423 20.81 20.84 9.43
C ILE A 423 21.58 20.76 10.75
N LYS A 424 21.72 21.91 11.42
CA LYS A 424 22.19 21.93 12.81
C LYS A 424 21.15 21.25 13.71
N PRO A 425 21.54 20.26 14.54
CA PRO A 425 20.64 19.71 15.54
C PRO A 425 20.15 20.83 16.46
N ALA A 426 18.89 20.80 16.87
CA ALA A 426 18.41 21.70 17.92
C ALA A 426 19.32 21.55 19.13
N THR A 427 20.00 22.63 19.52
CA THR A 427 20.83 22.66 20.73
C THR A 427 19.96 22.24 21.91
N SER A 428 20.37 21.16 22.57
CA SER A 428 19.72 20.56 23.75
C SER A 428 19.45 21.55 24.87
#